data_AF-A0AAD9P7Q0-F1
#
_entry.id   AF-A0AAD9P7Q0-F1
#
_cell.length_a   1.000
_cell.length_b   1.000
_cell.length_c   1.000
_cell.angle_alpha   90.00
_cell.angle_beta   90.00
_cell.angle_gamma   90.00
#
_symmetry.space_group_name_H-M   'P 1'
#
loop_
_entity.id
_entity.type
_entity.pdbx_description
1 polymer ?
#
loop_
_entity_poly.entity_id
_entity_poly.type
_entity_poly.pdbx_seq_one_letter_code
_entity_poly.pdbx_strand_id
1 'polypeptide(L)'
;MTQTVQYTFLNYHILKRPVYTSGIRYDLRYRFKTNAREWMSLRQDAAEEPTTTDGKAKIIRQDVETTNGVMHITDSVLVCPCLKKKH
;
A
#
# COMPACT_ATOMS: atom_id res chain seq x y z
N MET A 1 22.84 7.24 -10.46
CA MET A 1 22.43 6.22 -9.47
C MET A 1 21.34 6.68 -8.48
N THR A 2 20.92 7.95 -8.48
CA THR A 2 19.87 8.48 -7.58
C THR A 2 18.45 8.30 -8.11
N GLN A 3 18.28 8.32 -9.43
CA GLN A 3 16.97 8.29 -10.07
C GLN A 3 16.24 6.92 -9.90
N THR A 4 16.98 5.80 -9.84
CA THR A 4 16.42 4.45 -9.65
C THR A 4 15.81 4.24 -8.25
N VAL A 5 16.37 4.88 -7.23
CA VAL A 5 15.89 4.76 -5.84
C VAL A 5 14.60 5.53 -5.64
N GLN A 6 14.50 6.76 -6.18
CA GLN A 6 13.28 7.57 -6.10
C GLN A 6 12.10 6.90 -6.80
N TYR A 7 12.32 6.32 -7.99
CA TYR A 7 11.26 5.59 -8.70
C TYR A 7 10.77 4.39 -7.90
N THR A 8 11.65 3.68 -7.19
CA THR A 8 11.27 2.51 -6.39
C THR A 8 10.33 2.88 -5.24
N PHE A 9 10.58 4.03 -4.60
CA PHE A 9 9.76 4.52 -3.50
C PHE A 9 8.32 4.81 -3.95
N LEU A 10 8.14 5.61 -5.00
CA LEU A 10 6.81 5.94 -5.50
C LEU A 10 6.10 4.69 -6.07
N ASN A 11 6.82 3.85 -6.80
CA ASN A 11 6.27 2.63 -7.37
C ASN A 11 5.84 1.59 -6.33
N TYR A 12 6.34 1.67 -5.10
CA TYR A 12 5.88 0.82 -4.01
C TYR A 12 4.48 1.21 -3.52
N HIS A 13 4.08 2.48 -3.69
CA HIS A 13 2.75 2.97 -3.32
C HIS A 13 1.69 2.67 -4.38
N ILE A 14 2.08 2.15 -5.56
CA ILE A 14 1.19 1.95 -6.71
C ILE A 14 0.91 0.46 -6.89
N LEU A 15 -0.38 0.10 -6.91
CA LEU A 15 -0.86 -1.23 -7.27
C LEU A 15 -1.21 -1.30 -8.76
N LYS A 16 -1.15 -2.51 -9.33
CA LYS A 16 -1.43 -2.74 -10.76
C LYS A 16 -2.91 -2.71 -11.13
N ARG A 17 -3.80 -2.72 -10.14
CA ARG A 17 -5.25 -2.74 -10.30
C ARG A 17 -5.87 -1.90 -9.17
N PRO A 18 -7.03 -1.27 -9.40
CA PRO A 18 -7.77 -0.60 -8.33
C PRO A 18 -8.19 -1.63 -7.27
N VAL A 19 -8.07 -1.25 -6.01
CA VAL A 19 -8.50 -2.05 -4.85
C VAL A 19 -9.40 -1.15 -4.02
N TYR A 20 -10.65 -1.57 -3.84
CA TYR A 20 -11.64 -0.88 -3.01
C TYR A 20 -11.70 -1.53 -1.63
N THR A 21 -12.02 -0.75 -0.59
CA THR A 21 -12.20 -1.31 0.76
C THR A 21 -13.32 -2.36 0.79
N SER A 22 -14.37 -2.19 -0.01
CA SER A 22 -15.47 -3.17 -0.13
C SER A 22 -15.02 -4.59 -0.53
N GLY A 23 -13.86 -4.72 -1.19
CA GLY A 23 -13.26 -6.00 -1.55
C GLY A 23 -12.35 -6.62 -0.48
N ILE A 24 -12.05 -5.89 0.60
CA ILE A 24 -11.18 -6.31 1.69
C ILE A 24 -12.05 -6.75 2.86
N ARG A 25 -12.06 -8.05 3.15
CA ARG A 25 -12.82 -8.59 4.28
C ARG A 25 -12.05 -8.40 5.59
N TYR A 26 -12.80 -8.18 6.67
CA TYR A 26 -12.26 -8.09 8.03
C TYR A 26 -11.43 -9.34 8.39
N ASP A 27 -10.38 -9.11 9.18
CA ASP A 27 -9.46 -10.11 9.74
C ASP A 27 -8.68 -10.96 8.71
N LEU A 28 -8.81 -10.66 7.42
CA LEU A 28 -8.04 -11.29 6.36
C LEU A 28 -6.86 -10.40 5.91
N ARG A 29 -5.73 -11.06 5.62
CA ARG A 29 -4.56 -10.40 5.04
C ARG A 29 -4.52 -10.65 3.53
N TYR A 30 -4.64 -9.59 2.76
CA TYR A 30 -4.48 -9.60 1.31
C TYR A 30 -3.07 -9.19 0.93
N ARG A 31 -2.53 -9.77 -0.15
CA ARG A 31 -1.21 -9.41 -0.69
C ARG A 31 -1.31 -9.00 -2.14
N PHE A 32 -0.77 -7.83 -2.44
CA PHE A 32 -0.76 -7.25 -3.78
C PHE A 32 0.66 -7.01 -4.24
N LYS A 33 0.92 -7.28 -5.52
CA LYS A 33 2.20 -6.96 -6.13
C LYS A 33 2.19 -5.51 -6.60
N THR A 34 3.11 -4.72 -6.05
CA THR A 34 3.28 -3.30 -6.37
C THR A 34 3.99 -3.10 -7.71
N ASN A 35 4.01 -1.87 -8.22
CA ASN A 35 4.81 -1.51 -9.39
C ASN A 35 6.32 -1.61 -9.12
N ALA A 36 6.75 -1.49 -7.85
CA ALA A 36 8.13 -1.74 -7.44
C ALA A 36 8.51 -3.23 -7.49
N ARG A 37 7.59 -4.11 -7.92
CA ARG A 37 7.75 -5.58 -7.99
C ARG A 37 7.83 -6.28 -6.64
N GLU A 38 7.64 -5.55 -5.55
CA GLU A 38 7.56 -6.08 -4.19
C GLU A 38 6.12 -6.32 -3.74
N TRP A 39 5.95 -7.20 -2.75
CA TRP A 39 4.65 -7.51 -2.17
C TRP A 39 4.27 -6.52 -1.07
N MET A 40 3.04 -6.05 -1.13
CA MET A 40 2.41 -5.22 -0.11
C MET A 40 1.23 -5.98 0.51
N SER A 41 1.13 -5.96 1.84
CA SER A 41 -0.02 -6.49 2.55
C SER A 41 -1.05 -5.39 2.84
N LEU A 42 -2.33 -5.74 2.75
CA LEU A 42 -3.46 -4.93 3.20
C LEU A 42 -4.29 -5.77 4.17
N ARG A 43 -4.72 -5.16 5.27
CA ARG A 43 -5.56 -5.79 6.29
C ARG A 43 -6.55 -4.76 6.81
N GLN A 44 -7.77 -5.20 7.08
CA GLN A 44 -8.78 -4.41 7.76
C GLN A 44 -9.20 -5.17 9.02
N ASP A 45 -9.05 -4.52 10.16
CA ASP A 45 -9.47 -5.06 11.45
C ASP A 45 -10.84 -4.47 11.79
N ALA A 46 -11.73 -5.25 12.40
CA ALA A 46 -13.11 -4.78 12.65
C ALA A 46 -13.19 -3.59 13.63
N ALA A 47 -12.18 -3.44 14.50
CA ALA A 47 -12.10 -2.39 15.51
C ALA A 47 -11.13 -1.26 15.15
N GLU A 48 -10.43 -1.35 14.01
CA GLU A 48 -9.40 -0.38 13.63
C GLU A 48 -9.54 0.07 12.17
N GLU A 49 -8.93 1.20 11.84
CA GLU A 49 -8.83 1.64 10.44
C GLU A 49 -8.02 0.62 9.62
N PRO A 50 -8.32 0.43 8.32
CA PRO A 50 -7.52 -0.41 7.44
C PRO A 50 -6.05 -0.01 7.45
N THR A 51 -5.17 -0.99 7.48
CA THR A 51 -3.72 -0.79 7.54
C THR A 51 -2.99 -1.47 6.39
N THR A 52 -1.83 -0.91 6.06
CA THR A 52 -0.94 -1.42 5.00
C THR A 52 0.40 -1.89 5.55
N THR A 53 1.07 -2.79 4.82
CA THR A 53 2.42 -3.33 5.11
C THR A 53 2.60 -3.84 6.54
N ASP A 54 1.63 -4.62 6.99
CA ASP A 54 1.58 -5.23 8.32
C ASP A 54 1.41 -4.22 9.47
N GLY A 55 0.48 -3.27 9.33
CA GLY A 55 0.11 -2.34 10.40
C GLY A 55 0.96 -1.06 10.48
N LYS A 56 1.80 -0.80 9.49
CA LYS A 56 2.78 0.31 9.54
C LYS A 56 2.26 1.66 9.09
N ALA A 57 1.26 1.65 8.22
CA ALA A 57 0.60 2.88 7.78
C ALA A 57 -0.90 2.66 7.81
N LYS A 58 -1.63 3.61 8.38
CA LYS A 58 -3.09 3.60 8.45
C LYS A 58 -3.64 4.29 7.22
N ILE A 59 -4.73 3.75 6.68
CA ILE A 59 -5.48 4.40 5.61
C ILE A 59 -6.49 5.34 6.28
N ILE A 60 -6.21 6.64 6.23
CA ILE A 60 -7.02 7.69 6.87
C ILE A 60 -8.19 8.17 5.99
N ARG A 61 -8.12 7.89 4.68
CA ARG A 61 -9.22 8.12 3.75
C ARG A 61 -9.20 7.05 2.67
N GLN A 62 -10.34 6.41 2.49
CA GLN A 62 -10.49 5.26 1.61
C GLN A 62 -11.31 5.63 0.38
N ASP A 63 -11.18 4.81 -0.67
CA ASP A 63 -12.06 4.79 -1.83
C ASP A 63 -12.25 6.17 -2.51
N VAL A 64 -11.16 6.93 -2.64
CA VAL A 64 -11.18 8.19 -3.41
C VAL A 64 -11.13 7.85 -4.90
N GLU A 65 -12.27 7.96 -5.57
CA GLU A 65 -12.37 7.73 -7.01
C GLU A 65 -11.58 8.78 -7.80
N THR A 66 -10.81 8.31 -8.78
CA THR A 66 -10.12 9.14 -9.76
C THR A 66 -10.50 8.68 -11.17
N THR A 67 -10.18 9.48 -12.18
CA THR A 67 -10.45 9.13 -13.58
C THR A 67 -9.71 7.88 -14.07
N ASN A 68 -8.64 7.48 -13.38
CA ASN A 68 -7.74 6.41 -13.78
C ASN A 68 -7.54 5.32 -12.71
N GLY A 69 -8.32 5.33 -11.64
CA GLY A 69 -8.20 4.35 -10.57
C GLY A 69 -8.84 4.77 -9.26
N VAL A 70 -8.28 4.27 -8.18
CA VAL A 70 -8.72 4.53 -6.81
C VAL A 70 -7.50 4.91 -5.98
N MET A 71 -7.64 5.95 -5.17
CA MET A 71 -6.62 6.39 -4.23
C MET A 71 -7.07 6.14 -2.79
N HIS A 72 -6.10 5.72 -1.98
CA HIS A 72 -6.22 5.62 -0.53
C HIS A 72 -5.17 6.53 0.09
N ILE A 73 -5.58 7.39 1.02
CA ILE A 73 -4.66 8.32 1.71
C ILE A 73 -4.11 7.62 2.93
N THR A 74 -2.79 7.57 3.07
CA THR A 74 -2.10 7.00 4.22
C THR A 74 -1.50 8.07 5.12
N ASP A 75 -1.45 7.82 6.42
CA ASP A 75 -0.80 8.71 7.41
C ASP A 75 0.74 8.67 7.34
N SER A 76 1.29 7.61 6.74
CA SER A 76 2.70 7.32 6.73
C SER A 76 3.17 6.91 5.33
N VAL A 77 4.45 7.15 5.10
CA VAL A 77 5.19 6.71 3.92
C VAL A 77 5.43 5.20 3.94
N LEU A 78 5.20 4.55 2.81
CA LEU A 78 5.48 3.13 2.62
C LEU A 78 6.91 2.91 2.17
N VAL A 79 7.72 2.30 3.04
CA VAL A 79 9.11 1.96 2.74
C VAL A 79 9.18 0.57 2.13
N CYS A 80 9.64 0.49 0.87
CA CYS A 80 9.89 -0.77 0.19
C CYS A 80 10.84 -1.65 1.02
N PRO A 81 10.52 -2.94 1.27
CA PRO A 81 11.43 -3.89 1.89
C PRO A 81 12.78 -3.97 1.17
N CYS A 82 12.75 -3.83 -0.16
CA CYS A 82 13.92 -3.81 -1.04
C CYS A 82 14.91 -2.66 -0.78
N LEU A 83 14.49 -1.58 -0.12
CA LEU A 83 15.31 -0.40 0.18
C LEU A 83 15.85 -0.38 1.62
N LYS A 84 15.48 -1.35 2.45
CA LYS A 84 16.03 -1.46 3.80
C LYS A 84 17.48 -1.95 3.69
N LYS A 85 18.42 -1.22 4.29
CA LYS A 85 19.80 -1.71 4.41
C LYS A 85 19.77 -3.07 5.10
N LYS A 86 20.28 -4.09 4.42
CA LYS A 86 20.64 -5.35 5.09
C LYS A 86 21.85 -5.02 5.95
N HIS A 87 21.67 -5.08 7.27
CA HIS A 87 22.79 -5.17 8.21
C HIS A 87 23.27 -6.62 8.23
#